data_AF-A0A7L4PD45-F1
#
_entry.id   AF-A0A7L4PD45-F1
#
_cell.length_a   1.000
_cell.length_b   1.000
_cell.length_c   1.000
_cell.angle_alpha   90.00
_cell.angle_beta   90.00
_cell.angle_gamma   90.00
#
_symmetry.space_group_name_H-M   'P 1'
#
loop_
_entity.id
_entity.type
_entity.pdbx_description
1 polymer ?
#
loop_
_entity_poly.entity_id
_entity_poly.type
_entity_poly.pdbx_seq_one_letter_code
_entity_poly.pdbx_strand_id
1 'polypeptide(L)' 'MYKLVVEVDEDALALRIFKILEKEVRFSRGRLYVEGNKIVAEAADASSLRSLLHTVMRTLYIIEHLERM' A
#
# COMPACT_ATOMS: atom_id res chain seq x y z
N MET A 1 -12.80 -3.13 -12.80
CA MET A 1 -11.51 -2.80 -12.17
C MET A 1 -11.77 -2.57 -10.70
N TYR A 2 -11.01 -3.21 -9.82
CA TYR A 2 -11.18 -3.09 -8.37
C TYR A 2 -10.23 -2.02 -7.83
N LYS A 3 -10.67 -1.30 -6.79
CA LYS A 3 -9.90 -0.23 -6.14
C LYS A 3 -9.80 -0.51 -4.65
N LEU A 4 -8.58 -0.39 -4.12
CA LEU A 4 -8.28 -0.40 -2.69
C LEU A 4 -7.77 0.99 -2.32
N VAL A 5 -8.28 1.51 -1.21
CA VAL A 5 -7.81 2.77 -0.62
C VAL A 5 -7.50 2.48 0.84
N VAL A 6 -6.26 2.72 1.23
CA VAL A 6 -5.81 2.63 2.62
C VAL A 6 -5.44 4.02 3.07
N GLU A 7 -6.16 4.53 4.07
CA GLU A 7 -5.89 5.83 4.68
C GLU A 7 -4.97 5.63 5.89
N VAL A 8 -3.97 6.49 6.01
CA VAL A 8 -3.01 6.51 7.13
C VAL A 8 -2.99 7.89 7.79
N ASP A 9 -2.37 8.00 8.95
CA ASP A 9 -2.44 9.21 9.79
C ASP A 9 -1.80 10.44 9.13
N GLU A 10 -0.70 10.26 8.39
CA GLU A 10 0.06 11.36 7.79
C GLU A 10 0.52 11.08 6.35
N ASP A 11 0.55 12.12 5.52
CA ASP A 11 1.05 12.08 4.13
C ASP A 11 2.48 11.53 4.04
N ALA A 12 3.34 11.88 5.00
CA ALA A 12 4.72 11.42 5.05
C ALA A 12 4.82 9.90 5.25
N LEU A 13 3.94 9.35 6.08
CA LEU A 13 3.82 7.92 6.32
C LEU A 13 3.31 7.21 5.06
N ALA A 14 2.29 7.76 4.40
CA ALA A 14 1.75 7.23 3.14
C ALA A 14 2.85 7.12 2.06
N LEU A 15 3.65 8.18 1.90
CA LEU A 15 4.75 8.23 0.94
C LEU A 15 5.86 7.23 1.28
N ARG A 16 6.19 7.07 2.58
CA ARG A 16 7.23 6.13 3.03
C ARG A 16 6.83 4.68 2.75
N ILE A 17 5.58 4.33 3.06
CA ILE A 17 5.03 3.00 2.78
C ILE A 17 5.02 2.73 1.28
N PHE A 18 4.55 3.68 0.48
CA PHE A 18 4.54 3.55 -0.98
C PHE A 18 5.93 3.24 -1.55
N LYS A 19 6.98 3.94 -1.10
CA LYS A 19 8.37 3.70 -1.55
C LYS A 19 8.89 2.30 -1.19
N ILE A 20 8.40 1.70 -0.11
CA ILE A 20 8.74 0.31 0.25
C ILE A 20 8.00 -0.64 -0.67
N LEU A 21 6.69 -0.45 -0.82
CA LEU A 21 5.83 -1.29 -1.65
C LEU A 21 6.25 -1.27 -3.13
N GLU A 22 6.64 -0.12 -3.67
CA GLU A 22 7.10 0.03 -5.06
C GLU A 22 8.34 -0.83 -5.34
N LYS A 23 9.21 -1.03 -4.34
CA LYS A 23 10.40 -1.89 -4.47
C LYS A 23 10.08 -3.37 -4.34
N GLU A 24 9.14 -3.72 -3.47
CA GLU A 24 8.82 -5.11 -3.14
C GLU A 24 7.79 -5.73 -4.10
N VAL A 25 6.92 -4.92 -4.69
CA VAL A 25 5.75 -5.42 -5.43
C VAL A 25 5.82 -5.02 -6.90
N ARG A 26 6.07 -6.00 -7.78
CA ARG A 26 5.91 -5.81 -9.23
C ARG A 26 4.43 -5.87 -9.63
N PHE A 27 3.81 -4.70 -9.77
CA PHE A 27 2.40 -4.57 -10.15
C PHE A 27 2.21 -4.52 -11.68
N SER A 28 2.28 -5.66 -12.36
CA SER A 28 2.16 -5.70 -13.83
C SER A 28 0.72 -5.55 -14.35
N ARG A 29 -0.31 -5.79 -13.52
CA ARG A 29 -1.73 -5.80 -13.90
C ARG A 29 -2.57 -4.74 -13.17
N GLY A 30 -1.92 -3.69 -12.69
CA GLY A 30 -2.56 -2.67 -11.88
C GLY A 30 -1.70 -1.44 -11.68
N ARG A 31 -2.13 -0.58 -10.76
CA ARG A 31 -1.43 0.67 -10.41
C ARG A 31 -1.38 0.80 -8.90
N LEU A 32 -0.28 1.34 -8.40
CA LEU A 32 -0.09 1.74 -7.02
C LEU A 32 0.37 3.18 -7.02
N TYR A 33 -0.23 4.04 -6.21
CA TYR A 33 0.12 5.46 -6.12
C TYR A 33 -0.37 6.06 -4.79
N VAL A 34 -0.01 7.32 -4.54
CA VAL A 34 -0.38 8.06 -3.32
C VAL A 34 -1.24 9.26 -3.66
N GLU A 35 -2.28 9.49 -2.85
CA GLU A 35 -3.14 10.70 -2.88
C GLU A 35 -3.21 11.28 -1.46
N GLY A 36 -2.33 12.22 -1.12
CA GLY A 36 -2.23 12.77 0.25
C GLY A 36 -1.87 11.69 1.27
N ASN A 37 -2.72 11.49 2.27
CA ASN A 37 -2.59 10.47 3.30
C ASN A 37 -3.09 9.08 2.88
N LYS A 38 -3.32 8.85 1.57
CA LYS A 38 -3.91 7.61 1.06
C LYS A 38 -2.97 6.85 0.16
N ILE A 39 -2.88 5.55 0.38
CA ILE A 39 -2.27 4.60 -0.54
C ILE A 39 -3.39 4.01 -1.38
N VAL A 40 -3.31 4.24 -2.69
CA VAL A 40 -4.35 3.82 -3.63
C VAL A 40 -3.81 2.75 -4.55
N ALA A 41 -4.61 1.71 -4.73
CA ALA A 41 -4.28 0.64 -5.64
C ALA A 41 -5.45 0.19 -6.51
N GLU A 42 -5.14 -0.07 -7.77
CA GLU A 42 -6.09 -0.52 -8.77
C GLU A 42 -5.64 -1.85 -9.35
N ALA A 43 -6.56 -2.81 -9.47
CA ALA A 43 -6.26 -4.13 -10.02
C ALA A 43 -7.38 -4.63 -10.94
N ALA A 44 -7.01 -5.44 -11.93
CA ALA A 44 -7.96 -6.04 -12.86
C ALA A 44 -8.96 -7.01 -12.17
N ASP A 45 -8.53 -7.69 -11.11
CA ASP A 45 -9.29 -8.72 -10.41
C ASP A 45 -9.17 -8.62 -8.87
N ALA A 46 -10.14 -9.22 -8.17
CA ALA A 46 -10.23 -9.16 -6.72
C ALA A 46 -9.11 -9.94 -6.01
N SER A 47 -8.55 -10.98 -6.65
CA SER A 47 -7.45 -11.77 -6.07
C SER A 47 -6.15 -10.95 -6.02
N SER A 48 -5.86 -10.23 -7.10
CA SER A 48 -4.74 -9.28 -7.19
C SER A 48 -4.87 -8.18 -6.14
N LEU A 49 -6.08 -7.64 -5.94
CA LEU A 49 -6.34 -6.62 -4.92
C LEU A 49 -6.11 -7.17 -3.50
N ARG A 50 -6.56 -8.41 -3.23
CA ARG A 50 -6.39 -9.08 -1.93
C ARG A 50 -4.93 -9.31 -1.58
N SER A 51 -4.13 -9.79 -2.54
CA SER A 51 -2.70 -10.00 -2.34
C SER A 51 -2.01 -8.69 -1.95
N LEU A 52 -2.37 -7.59 -2.61
CA LEU A 52 -1.80 -6.29 -2.29
C LEU A 52 -2.26 -5.76 -0.93
N LEU A 53 -3.55 -5.90 -0.59
CA LEU A 53 -4.03 -5.54 0.74
C LEU A 53 -3.20 -6.24 1.82
N HIS A 54 -2.94 -7.54 1.65
CA HIS A 54 -2.11 -8.30 2.58
C HIS A 54 -0.69 -7.73 2.70
N THR A 55 -0.06 -7.35 1.58
CA THR A 55 1.26 -6.72 1.59
C THR A 55 1.24 -5.37 2.29
N VAL A 56 0.29 -4.48 1.94
CA VAL A 56 0.16 -3.15 2.54
C VAL A 56 0.00 -3.24 4.05
N MET A 57 -0.91 -4.10 4.53
CA MET A 57 -1.15 -4.28 5.96
C MET A 57 0.07 -4.86 6.69
N ARG A 58 0.81 -5.78 6.05
CA ARG A 58 2.06 -6.32 6.61
C ARG A 58 3.13 -5.23 6.71
N THR A 59 3.30 -4.41 5.68
CA THR A 59 4.27 -3.31 5.68
C THR A 59 3.93 -2.28 6.76
N LEU A 60 2.64 -1.93 6.90
CA LEU A 60 2.14 -1.06 7.97
C LEU A 60 2.49 -1.61 9.35
N TYR A 61 2.17 -2.88 9.60
CA TYR A 61 2.48 -3.54 10.88
C TYR A 61 3.98 -3.49 11.23
N ILE A 62 4.86 -3.74 10.24
CA ILE A 62 6.31 -3.69 10.46
C ILE A 62 6.77 -2.28 10.79
N ILE A 63 6.28 -1.26 10.08
CA ILE A 63 6.67 0.13 10.30
C ILE A 63 6.19 0.60 11.68
N GLU A 64 4.94 0.37 12.03
CA GLU A 64 4.41 0.71 13.36
C GLU A 64 5.19 0.02 14.47
N HIS A 65 5.58 -1.24 14.27
CA HIS A 65 6.38 -1.96 15.26
C HIS A 65 7.79 -1.37 15.42
N LEU A 66 8.42 -0.98 14.32
CA LEU A 66 9.74 -0.35 14.33
C LEU A 66 9.72 1.06 14.93
N GLU A 67 8.62 1.81 14.78
CA GLU A 67 8.48 3.17 15.36
C GLU A 67 8.18 3.14 16.86
N ARG A 68 7.73 2.00 17.40
CA ARG A 68 7.46 1.81 18.84
C ARG A 68 8.65 1.26 19.64
N MET A 69 9.73 0.86 18.97
CA MET A 69 10.98 0.37 19.58
C MET A 69 12.02 1.49 19.70
#